data_AF-A0A7C9E3R8-F1
#
_entry.id   AF-A0A7C9E3R8-F1
#
_cell.length_a   1.000
_cell.length_b   1.000
_cell.length_c   1.000
_cell.angle_alpha   90.00
_cell.angle_beta   90.00
_cell.angle_gamma   90.00
#
_symmetry.space_group_name_H-M   'P 1'
#
loop_
_entity.id
_entity.type
_entity.pdbx_description
1 polymer ?
#
loop_
_entity_poly.entity_id
_entity_poly.type
_entity_poly.pdbx_seq_one_letter_code
_entity_poly.pdbx_strand_id
1 'polypeptide(L)'
;SVFLVLPTTPPRRAPKRVKLALRLDKIDNVNAEWVDSDVLIFNTGHWWTKTKLFETGTYFLVGQSLKLGMPINNALKKAMQTWASWVESRVNPNRTHVFFRTFESTHWSG
;
A
#
# COMPACT_ATOMS: atom_id res chain seq x y z
N SER A 1 -6.91 -2.90 3.97
CA SER A 1 -5.51 -2.45 4.10
C SER A 1 -5.42 -0.94 3.97
N VAL A 2 -4.69 -0.22 4.83
CA VAL A 2 -4.51 1.24 4.68
C VAL A 2 -3.42 1.62 3.66
N PHE A 3 -2.54 0.68 3.28
CA PHE A 3 -1.45 0.88 2.31
C PHE A 3 -1.73 0.24 0.94
N LEU A 4 -2.82 -0.53 0.80
CA LEU A 4 -3.16 -1.40 -0.35
C LEU A 4 -2.22 -2.58 -0.57
N VAL A 5 -0.94 -2.42 -0.25
CA VAL A 5 0.12 -3.42 -0.43
C VAL A 5 0.43 -4.17 0.85
N LEU A 6 1.06 -5.33 0.69
CA LEU A 6 1.27 -6.32 1.75
C LEU A 6 2.26 -5.82 2.83
N PRO A 7 1.83 -5.69 4.09
CA PRO A 7 2.74 -5.61 5.23
C PRO A 7 3.38 -6.97 5.50
N THR A 8 4.68 -7.01 5.73
CA THR A 8 5.42 -8.25 5.98
C THR A 8 6.54 -8.07 6.99
N THR A 9 6.99 -9.18 7.57
CA THR A 9 8.19 -9.21 8.40
C THR A 9 9.42 -8.78 7.58
N PRO A 10 10.33 -7.99 8.17
CA PRO A 10 11.56 -7.60 7.50
C PRO A 10 12.42 -8.82 7.08
N PRO A 11 13.25 -8.69 6.03
CA PRO A 11 14.23 -9.71 5.68
C PRO A 11 15.18 -10.02 6.85
N ARG A 12 15.65 -11.27 6.97
CA ARG A 12 16.48 -11.76 8.09
C ARG A 12 17.71 -10.90 8.42
N ARG A 13 18.29 -10.20 7.44
CA ARG A 13 19.48 -9.34 7.59
C ARG A 13 19.15 -7.84 7.60
N ALA A 14 17.89 -7.47 7.85
CA ALA A 14 17.49 -6.08 7.95
C ALA A 14 18.15 -5.40 9.18
N PRO A 15 18.47 -4.10 9.10
CA PRO A 15 18.94 -3.35 10.26
C PRO A 15 17.94 -3.41 11.43
N LYS A 16 18.43 -3.43 12.67
CA LYS A 16 17.57 -3.54 13.88
C LYS A 16 16.45 -2.48 13.98
N ARG A 17 16.64 -1.31 13.39
CA ARG A 17 15.63 -0.24 13.34
C ARG A 17 14.41 -0.56 12.47
N VAL A 18 14.50 -1.59 11.62
CA VAL A 18 13.43 -2.00 10.70
C VAL A 18 12.57 -3.01 11.43
N LYS A 19 11.37 -2.58 11.82
CA LYS A 19 10.38 -3.41 12.53
C LYS A 19 9.40 -4.07 11.56
N LEU A 20 9.06 -3.37 10.47
CA LEU A 20 8.11 -3.83 9.46
C LEU A 20 8.61 -3.48 8.06
N ALA A 21 8.25 -4.30 7.07
CA ALA A 21 8.46 -4.00 5.67
C ALA A 21 7.11 -3.95 4.92
N LEU A 22 6.83 -2.86 4.20
CA LEU A 22 5.74 -2.79 3.23
C LEU A 22 6.25 -3.27 1.88
N ARG A 23 5.73 -4.41 1.42
CA ARG A 23 6.10 -5.01 0.14
C ARG A 23 5.31 -4.37 -0.99
N LEU A 24 5.90 -3.37 -1.64
CA LEU A 24 5.21 -2.51 -2.59
C LEU A 24 4.79 -3.21 -3.89
N ASP A 25 5.42 -4.34 -4.21
CA ASP A 25 5.17 -5.15 -5.41
C ASP A 25 4.16 -6.28 -5.19
N LYS A 26 3.45 -6.31 -4.05
CA LYS A 26 2.43 -7.31 -3.76
C LYS A 26 1.22 -6.68 -3.08
N ILE A 27 0.02 -6.97 -3.59
CA ILE A 27 -1.24 -6.55 -2.97
C ILE A 27 -1.43 -7.25 -1.61
N ASP A 28 -2.11 -6.58 -0.68
CA ASP A 28 -2.47 -7.18 0.60
C ASP A 28 -3.35 -8.44 0.41
N ASN A 29 -3.24 -9.38 1.35
CA ASN A 29 -3.87 -10.71 1.29
C ASN A 29 -5.40 -10.67 1.43
N VAL A 30 -5.98 -9.51 1.79
CA VAL A 30 -7.44 -9.30 1.86
C VAL A 30 -8.08 -9.27 0.46
N ASN A 31 -7.29 -9.41 -0.61
CA ASN A 31 -7.76 -9.40 -1.99
C ASN A 31 -8.72 -10.54 -2.37
N ALA A 32 -8.67 -11.70 -1.70
CA ALA A 32 -9.44 -12.88 -2.07
C ALA A 32 -10.94 -12.70 -1.79
N GLU A 33 -11.29 -11.89 -0.79
CA GLU A 33 -12.69 -11.65 -0.40
C GLU A 33 -13.39 -10.59 -1.27
N TRP A 34 -12.63 -9.86 -2.11
CA TRP A 34 -13.14 -8.68 -2.82
C TRP A 34 -13.48 -8.93 -4.28
N VAL A 35 -13.01 -10.03 -4.86
CA VAL A 35 -13.05 -10.25 -6.31
C VAL A 35 -14.47 -10.38 -6.85
N ASP A 36 -15.42 -10.85 -6.05
CA ASP A 36 -16.81 -11.11 -6.47
C ASP A 36 -17.82 -10.02 -6.04
N SER A 37 -17.34 -8.93 -5.45
CA SER A 37 -18.17 -7.78 -5.05
C SER A 37 -18.70 -7.01 -6.26
N ASP A 38 -19.91 -6.48 -6.18
CA ASP A 38 -20.48 -5.62 -7.25
C ASP A 38 -19.90 -4.20 -7.22
N VAL A 39 -19.45 -3.74 -6.04
CA VAL A 39 -18.82 -2.43 -5.86
C VAL A 39 -17.59 -2.57 -4.96
N LEU A 40 -16.47 -1.97 -5.41
CA LEU A 40 -15.24 -1.85 -4.62
C LEU A 40 -14.85 -0.37 -4.50
N ILE A 41 -14.61 0.08 -3.26
CA ILE A 41 -14.15 1.44 -2.96
C ILE A 41 -12.82 1.35 -2.22
N PHE A 42 -11.77 1.93 -2.82
CA PHE A 42 -10.43 1.96 -2.23
C PHE A 42 -10.05 3.37 -1.80
N ASN A 43 -9.19 3.46 -0.78
CA ASN A 43 -8.57 4.70 -0.34
C ASN A 43 -7.16 4.39 0.19
N THR A 44 -6.18 5.20 -0.19
CA THR A 44 -4.89 5.25 0.50
C THR A 44 -4.32 6.66 0.47
N GLY A 45 -3.27 6.90 1.26
CA GLY A 45 -2.55 8.17 1.29
C GLY A 45 -2.36 8.71 2.70
N HIS A 46 -3.41 8.70 3.53
CA HIS A 46 -3.37 9.26 4.88
C HIS A 46 -2.34 8.60 5.83
N TRP A 47 -1.95 7.36 5.55
CA TRP A 47 -0.91 6.63 6.29
C TRP A 47 0.50 6.76 5.70
N TRP A 48 0.64 7.36 4.51
CA TRP A 48 1.91 7.56 3.82
C TRP A 48 2.61 8.83 4.31
N THR A 49 3.00 8.84 5.58
CA THR A 49 3.73 9.95 6.20
C THR A 49 4.98 9.45 6.89
N LYS A 50 5.98 10.32 7.06
CA LYS A 50 7.24 10.00 7.73
C LYS A 50 7.01 9.44 9.14
N THR A 51 6.12 10.07 9.90
CA THR A 51 5.79 9.67 11.28
C THR A 51 5.12 8.31 11.34
N LYS A 52 4.16 8.02 10.46
CA LYS A 52 3.46 6.73 10.46
C LYS A 52 4.29 5.59 9.89
N LEU A 53 5.28 5.89 9.04
CA LEU A 53 6.17 4.91 8.41
C LEU A 53 7.53 4.80 9.09
N PHE A 54 8.41 5.78 8.89
CA PHE A 54 9.82 5.63 9.25
C PHE A 54 10.06 5.74 10.76
N GLU A 55 9.30 6.58 11.45
CA GLU A 55 9.42 6.73 12.91
C GLU A 55 8.86 5.52 13.67
N THR A 56 7.95 4.76 13.04
CA THR A 56 7.50 3.46 13.55
C THR A 56 8.41 2.30 13.14
N GLY A 57 9.46 2.54 12.37
CA GLY A 57 10.38 1.52 11.88
C GLY A 57 9.86 0.72 10.68
N THR A 58 8.88 1.26 9.95
CA THR A 58 8.32 0.66 8.74
C THR A 58 9.05 1.18 7.50
N TYR A 59 9.63 0.27 6.72
CA TYR A 59 10.36 0.60 5.49
C TYR A 59 9.82 -0.17 4.29
N PHE A 60 10.32 0.12 3.10
CA PHE A 60 9.78 -0.46 1.87
C PHE A 60 10.60 -1.64 1.37
N LEU A 61 9.91 -2.65 0.84
CA LEU A 61 10.50 -3.82 0.17
C LEU A 61 9.98 -3.87 -1.26
N VAL A 62 10.88 -4.09 -2.22
CA VAL A 62 10.54 -4.35 -3.62
C VAL A 62 11.29 -5.59 -4.06
N GLY A 63 10.56 -6.66 -4.40
CA GLY A 63 11.14 -7.98 -4.59
C GLY A 63 11.81 -8.46 -3.30
N GLN A 64 13.13 -8.64 -3.33
CA GLN A 64 13.95 -9.01 -2.17
C GLN A 64 14.78 -7.85 -1.61
N SER A 65 14.68 -6.66 -2.19
CA SER A 65 15.52 -5.51 -1.85
C SER A 65 14.83 -4.56 -0.89
N LEU A 66 15.38 -4.44 0.33
CA LEU A 66 14.94 -3.46 1.31
C LEU A 66 15.41 -2.06 0.91
N LYS A 67 14.48 -1.11 0.78
CA LYS A 67 14.70 0.25 0.28
C LYS A 67 14.65 1.26 1.43
N LEU A 68 15.75 1.39 2.16
CA LEU A 68 15.82 2.25 3.36
C LEU A 68 15.73 3.75 3.07
N GLY A 69 16.09 4.20 1.87
CA GLY A 69 16.10 5.60 1.46
C GLY A 69 15.10 5.95 0.35
N MET A 70 14.14 5.06 0.06
CA MET A 70 13.16 5.34 -0.98
C MET A 70 12.19 6.44 -0.52
N PRO A 71 12.00 7.52 -1.31
CA PRO A 71 11.03 8.57 -1.01
C PRO A 71 9.60 8.03 -0.91
N ILE A 72 8.81 8.60 0.01
CA ILE A 72 7.43 8.15 0.27
C ILE A 72 6.54 8.30 -0.98
N ASN A 73 6.70 9.38 -1.76
CA ASN A 73 5.97 9.57 -3.02
C ASN A 73 6.28 8.48 -4.05
N ASN A 74 7.55 8.06 -4.16
CA ASN A 74 7.96 6.97 -5.05
C ASN A 74 7.37 5.63 -4.58
N ALA A 75 7.34 5.41 -3.27
CA ALA A 75 6.75 4.21 -2.68
C ALA A 75 5.23 4.14 -2.88
N LEU A 76 4.54 5.26 -2.65
CA LEU A 76 3.10 5.40 -2.90
C LEU A 76 2.78 5.18 -4.38
N LYS A 77 3.54 5.78 -5.30
CA LYS A 77 3.39 5.57 -6.75
C LYS A 77 3.52 4.09 -7.10
N LYS A 78 4.52 3.38 -6.54
CA LYS A 78 4.72 1.96 -6.78
C LYS A 78 3.56 1.12 -6.26
N ALA A 79 3.08 1.40 -5.05
CA ALA A 79 1.94 0.71 -4.46
C ALA A 79 0.65 0.91 -5.28
N MET A 80 0.41 2.13 -5.77
CA MET A 80 -0.72 2.44 -6.66
C MET A 80 -0.63 1.69 -8.00
N GLN A 81 0.57 1.57 -8.58
CA GLN A 81 0.79 0.79 -9.80
C GLN A 81 0.50 -0.70 -9.58
N THR A 82 0.95 -1.25 -8.44
CA THR A 82 0.66 -2.64 -8.07
C THR A 82 -0.83 -2.87 -7.83
N TRP A 83 -1.52 -1.93 -7.18
CA TRP A 83 -2.97 -1.97 -7.02
C TRP A 83 -3.71 -1.92 -8.36
N ALA A 84 -3.36 -0.97 -9.25
CA ALA A 84 -4.00 -0.83 -10.56
C ALA A 84 -3.85 -2.10 -11.39
N SER A 85 -2.65 -2.67 -11.45
CA SER A 85 -2.39 -3.93 -12.17
C SER A 85 -3.18 -5.11 -11.57
N TRP A 86 -3.37 -5.14 -10.25
CA TRP A 86 -4.23 -6.15 -9.62
C TRP A 86 -5.69 -5.98 -10.01
N VAL A 87 -6.21 -4.74 -10.01
CA VAL A 87 -7.61 -4.47 -10.44
C VAL A 87 -7.80 -4.94 -11.88
N GLU A 88 -6.93 -4.54 -12.80
CA GLU A 88 -7.00 -4.90 -14.22
C GLU A 88 -6.95 -6.42 -14.46
N SER A 89 -6.22 -7.16 -13.62
CA SER A 89 -6.02 -8.60 -13.81
C SER A 89 -6.99 -9.49 -13.03
N ARG A 90 -7.67 -8.96 -12.00
CA ARG A 90 -8.45 -9.77 -11.05
C ARG A 90 -9.90 -9.34 -10.88
N VAL A 91 -10.26 -8.13 -11.28
CA VAL A 91 -11.63 -7.61 -11.15
C VAL A 91 -12.32 -7.68 -12.51
N ASN A 92 -13.54 -8.23 -12.54
CA ASN A 92 -14.35 -8.27 -13.76
C ASN A 92 -15.10 -6.93 -13.93
N PRO A 93 -14.74 -6.08 -14.91
CA PRO A 93 -15.37 -4.77 -15.08
C PRO A 93 -16.83 -4.84 -15.55
N ASN A 94 -17.29 -5.97 -16.08
CA ASN A 94 -18.68 -6.16 -16.48
C ASN A 94 -19.61 -6.43 -15.28
N ARG A 95 -19.04 -6.72 -14.11
CA ARG A 95 -19.76 -7.00 -12.87
C ARG A 95 -19.48 -5.95 -11.80
N THR A 96 -18.21 -5.59 -11.65
CA THR A 96 -17.73 -4.82 -10.51
C THR A 96 -17.41 -3.39 -10.90
N HIS A 97 -18.04 -2.43 -10.23
CA HIS A 97 -17.68 -1.02 -10.33
C HIS A 97 -16.59 -0.68 -9.30
N VAL A 98 -15.47 -0.12 -9.78
CA VAL A 98 -14.32 0.23 -8.95
C VAL A 98 -14.21 1.74 -8.80
N PHE A 99 -14.14 2.20 -7.56
CA PHE A 99 -13.93 3.60 -7.21
C PHE A 99 -12.67 3.76 -6.36
N PHE A 100 -12.01 4.91 -6.53
CA PHE A 100 -10.87 5.29 -5.72
C PHE A 100 -11.11 6.67 -5.10
N ARG A 101 -11.12 6.73 -3.76
CA ARG A 101 -11.21 7.99 -3.03
C ARG A 101 -9.82 8.61 -2.94
N THR A 102 -9.70 9.85 -3.43
CA THR A 102 -8.45 10.62 -3.41
C THR A 102 -8.10 11.10 -2.00
N PHE A 103 -6.91 11.70 -1.86
CA PHE A 103 -6.37 12.16 -0.58
C PHE A 103 -7.30 13.17 0.11
N GLU A 104 -7.58 12.92 1.37
CA GLU A 104 -8.45 13.76 2.20
C GLU A 104 -7.66 14.94 2.78
N SER A 105 -8.20 16.16 2.66
CA SER A 105 -7.64 17.33 3.33
C SER A 105 -7.78 17.19 4.85
N THR A 106 -6.70 17.45 5.57
CA THR A 106 -6.76 17.63 7.03
C THR A 106 -6.89 19.11 7.36
N HIS A 107 -7.98 19.48 8.04
CA HIS A 107 -8.21 20.84 8.54
C HIS A 107 -7.69 20.93 9.98
N TRP A 108 -6.48 21.48 10.15
CA TRP A 108 -5.81 21.60 11.46
C TRP A 108 -5.99 22.97 12.13
N SER A 109 -6.84 23.83 11.59
CA SER A 109 -7.09 25.17 12.12
C SER A 109 -8.60 25.41 12.26
N GLY A 110 -9.04 25.57 13.50
CA GLY A 110 -10.29 26.22 13.90
C GLY A 110 -9.96 27.32 14.89
#